data_AF-A0A356IJ36-F1
#
_entry.id   AF-A0A356IJ36-F1
#
_cell.length_a   1.000
_cell.length_b   1.000
_cell.length_c   1.000
_cell.angle_alpha   90.00
_cell.angle_beta   90.00
_cell.angle_gamma   90.00
#
_symmetry.space_group_name_H-M   'P 1'
#
loop_
_entity.id
_entity.type
_entity.pdbx_description
1 polymer ?
#
loop_
_entity_poly.entity_id
_entity_poly.type
_entity_poly.pdbx_seq_one_letter_code
_entity_poly.pdbx_strand_id
1 'polypeptide(L)'
;KLSPGQIAMFEKYPDTYRMPVYETRRPYAMPDRIVELTKKNALEAETVGATGLKGLNLQGYPFPIPQNGLEAIWNHIGRWRGDSLERTIGQVTPQANGNYSMVMFNDQLAVTNQLTDYVPGEDDNVMFYFKQQVTAPARLAGNVLLVHETIDQVKEPRRAWIYNAGQ
;
A
#
# COMPACT_ATOMS: atom_id res chain seq x y z
N LYS A 1 -9.93 4.27 23.05
CA LYS A 1 -10.51 5.20 24.05
C LYS A 1 -11.71 5.91 23.41
N LEU A 2 -12.75 6.22 24.19
CA LEU A 2 -13.91 6.98 23.69
C LEU A 2 -13.50 8.41 23.35
N SER A 3 -14.11 9.00 22.32
CA SER A 3 -13.92 10.40 21.97
C SER A 3 -14.64 11.32 22.98
N PRO A 4 -14.23 12.59 23.11
CA PRO A 4 -14.93 13.55 23.98
C PRO A 4 -16.44 13.64 23.69
N GLY A 5 -16.82 13.59 22.40
CA GLY A 5 -18.23 13.60 22.00
C GLY A 5 -18.98 12.33 22.41
N GLN A 6 -18.34 11.16 22.35
CA GLN A 6 -18.95 9.91 22.82
C GLN A 6 -19.18 9.92 24.34
N ILE A 7 -18.24 10.50 25.11
CA ILE A 7 -18.37 10.67 26.56
C ILE A 7 -19.53 11.63 26.87
N ALA A 8 -19.58 12.77 26.20
CA ALA A 8 -20.65 13.76 26.39
C ALA A 8 -22.06 13.20 26.11
N MET A 9 -22.19 12.24 25.18
CA MET A 9 -23.48 11.59 24.91
C MET A 9 -23.96 10.73 26.08
N PHE A 10 -23.05 10.07 26.81
CA PHE A 10 -23.39 9.33 28.02
C PHE A 10 -23.82 10.26 29.16
N GLU A 11 -23.16 11.41 29.30
CA GLU A 11 -23.51 12.41 30.32
C GLU A 11 -24.86 13.09 30.03
N LYS A 12 -25.12 13.41 28.75
CA LYS A 12 -26.32 14.14 28.33
C LYS A 12 -27.57 13.27 28.31
N TYR A 13 -27.42 11.97 28.04
CA TYR A 13 -28.54 11.03 27.89
C TYR A 13 -28.28 9.75 28.69
N PRO A 14 -28.12 9.83 30.02
CA PRO A 14 -27.72 8.70 30.85
C PRO A 14 -28.73 7.54 30.81
N ASP A 15 -30.01 7.86 30.63
CA ASP A 15 -31.08 6.87 30.66
C ASP A 15 -31.34 6.21 29.30
N THR A 16 -31.04 6.90 28.19
CA THR A 16 -31.45 6.46 26.84
C THR A 16 -30.29 6.16 25.91
N TYR A 17 -29.11 6.75 26.09
CA TYR A 17 -27.96 6.47 25.25
C TYR A 17 -27.26 5.19 25.71
N ARG A 18 -27.07 4.27 24.77
CA ARG A 18 -26.37 3.00 24.97
C ARG A 18 -25.41 2.78 23.81
N MET A 19 -24.21 2.30 24.12
CA MET A 19 -23.23 1.88 23.11
C MET A 19 -23.10 0.35 23.16
N PRO A 20 -23.80 -0.39 22.30
CA PRO A 20 -23.64 -1.83 22.26
C PRO A 20 -22.22 -2.18 21.80
N VAL A 21 -21.49 -2.94 22.62
CA VAL A 21 -20.15 -3.45 22.30
C VAL A 21 -20.30 -4.90 21.87
N TYR A 22 -19.99 -5.17 20.61
CA TYR A 22 -20.04 -6.53 20.05
C TYR A 22 -18.64 -7.13 20.02
N GLU A 23 -18.56 -8.44 20.24
CA GLU A 23 -17.33 -9.19 20.08
C GLU A 23 -16.86 -9.13 18.62
N THR A 24 -15.58 -8.80 18.40
CA THR A 24 -15.01 -8.85 17.05
C THR A 24 -14.86 -10.30 16.61
N ARG A 25 -15.50 -10.64 15.50
CA ARG A 25 -15.35 -11.94 14.83
C ARG A 25 -14.38 -11.87 13.66
N ARG A 26 -13.53 -10.84 13.61
CA ARG A 26 -12.56 -10.62 12.52
C ARG A 26 -11.21 -11.19 12.96
N PRO A 27 -10.84 -12.44 12.63
CA PRO A 27 -9.63 -13.11 13.11
C PRO A 27 -8.37 -12.63 12.40
N TYR A 28 -8.31 -11.39 11.92
CA TYR A 28 -7.15 -10.90 11.20
C TYR A 28 -6.01 -10.63 12.19
N ALA A 29 -5.16 -11.63 12.37
CA ALA A 29 -3.85 -11.48 12.97
C ALA A 29 -2.83 -11.29 11.84
N MET A 30 -1.95 -10.29 11.98
CA MET A 30 -0.77 -10.23 11.14
C MET A 30 0.17 -11.38 11.52
N PRO A 31 0.89 -11.99 10.56
CA PRO A 31 1.91 -12.98 10.89
C PRO A 31 2.93 -12.38 11.86
N ASP A 32 3.40 -13.17 12.82
CA ASP A 32 4.34 -12.72 13.87
C ASP A 32 5.59 -12.05 13.27
N ARG A 33 6.09 -12.58 12.14
CA ARG A 33 7.18 -11.98 11.37
C ARG A 33 6.91 -10.50 11.04
N ILE A 34 5.71 -10.16 10.59
CA ILE A 34 5.35 -8.80 10.20
C ILE A 34 5.20 -7.91 11.44
N VAL A 35 4.70 -8.47 12.54
CA VAL A 35 4.63 -7.76 13.83
C VAL A 35 6.03 -7.38 14.30
N GLU A 36 6.99 -8.30 14.26
CA GLU A 36 8.37 -8.03 14.66
C GLU A 36 9.06 -7.01 13.75
N LEU A 37 8.89 -7.11 12.42
CA LEU A 37 9.42 -6.11 11.48
C LEU A 37 8.80 -4.73 11.72
N THR A 38 7.50 -4.68 12.03
CA THR A 38 6.80 -3.44 12.36
C THR A 38 7.31 -2.83 13.67
N LYS A 39 7.62 -3.64 14.70
CA LYS A 39 8.25 -3.17 15.94
C LYS A 39 9.64 -2.59 15.69
N LYS A 40 10.45 -3.22 14.84
CA LYS A 40 11.77 -2.68 14.45
C LYS A 40 11.62 -1.34 13.74
N ASN A 41 10.70 -1.23 12.79
CA ASN A 41 10.42 0.02 12.09
C ASN A 41 9.99 1.15 13.02
N ALA A 42 9.26 0.84 14.10
CA ALA A 42 8.91 1.85 15.11
C ALA A 42 10.13 2.52 15.77
N LEU A 43 11.30 1.88 15.73
CA LEU A 43 12.55 2.35 16.32
C LEU A 43 13.56 2.83 15.28
N GLU A 44 13.52 2.27 14.07
CA GLU A 44 14.58 2.43 13.05
C GLU A 44 14.14 3.26 11.85
N ALA A 45 12.84 3.25 11.50
CA ALA A 45 12.37 3.88 10.28
C ALA A 45 12.24 5.40 10.45
N GLU A 46 12.79 6.14 9.49
CA GLU A 46 12.70 7.60 9.45
C GLU A 46 12.42 8.07 8.02
N THR A 47 11.69 9.17 7.89
CA THR A 47 11.49 9.83 6.59
C THR A 47 12.76 10.55 6.15
N VAL A 48 13.13 10.39 4.88
CA VAL A 48 14.17 11.18 4.19
C VAL A 48 13.45 12.16 3.26
N GLY A 49 13.24 13.38 3.75
CA GLY A 49 12.40 14.36 3.06
C GLY A 49 10.97 13.83 2.86
N ALA A 50 10.31 14.26 1.78
CA ALA A 50 8.93 13.86 1.47
C ALA A 50 8.82 12.53 0.69
N THR A 51 9.91 12.07 0.09
CA THR A 51 9.90 11.00 -0.94
C THR A 51 10.87 9.86 -0.65
N GLY A 52 11.40 9.78 0.57
CA GLY A 52 12.24 8.66 0.97
C GLY A 52 12.01 8.16 2.39
N LEU A 53 12.50 6.94 2.63
CA LEU A 53 12.62 6.32 3.94
C LEU A 53 14.05 5.80 4.13
N LYS A 54 14.51 5.76 5.38
CA LYS A 54 15.72 5.03 5.79
C LYS A 54 15.39 4.13 6.97
N GLY A 55 16.19 3.08 7.19
CA GLY A 55 15.98 2.14 8.29
C GLY A 55 14.70 1.30 8.16
N LEU A 56 14.15 1.19 6.95
CA LEU A 56 12.94 0.43 6.70
C LEU A 56 13.24 -1.06 6.62
N ASN A 57 12.67 -1.83 7.54
CA ASN A 57 12.54 -3.27 7.42
C ASN A 57 11.32 -3.58 6.54
N LEU A 58 11.57 -4.12 5.34
CA LEU A 58 10.54 -4.41 4.34
C LEU A 58 9.43 -5.31 4.91
N GLN A 59 8.20 -5.09 4.42
CA GLN A 59 6.94 -5.71 4.87
C GLN A 59 6.40 -5.26 6.22
N GLY A 60 7.25 -4.77 7.13
CA GLY A 60 6.76 -4.10 8.33
C GLY A 60 6.09 -2.77 7.98
N TYR A 61 5.09 -2.34 8.74
CA TYR A 61 4.57 -0.98 8.57
C TYR A 61 5.69 0.03 8.89
N PRO A 62 5.91 1.05 8.04
CA PRO A 62 6.96 2.05 8.27
C PRO A 62 6.82 2.79 9.61
N PHE A 63 5.62 3.24 9.95
CA PHE A 63 5.37 4.08 11.13
C PHE A 63 4.14 3.59 11.90
N PRO A 64 4.21 2.51 12.69
CA PRO A 64 3.03 1.98 13.39
C PRO A 64 2.36 2.99 14.34
N ILE A 65 3.09 4.03 14.76
CA ILE A 65 2.58 5.15 15.56
C ILE A 65 2.90 6.46 14.80
N PRO A 66 2.14 6.80 13.74
CA PRO A 66 2.48 7.93 12.89
C PRO A 66 2.31 9.26 13.64
N GLN A 67 3.31 10.12 13.60
CA GLN A 67 3.33 11.43 14.26
C GLN A 67 2.80 12.56 13.38
N ASN A 68 2.71 12.34 12.07
CA ASN A 68 2.28 13.35 11.10
C ASN A 68 1.63 12.69 9.86
N GLY A 69 1.10 13.54 8.96
CA GLY A 69 0.41 13.08 7.75
C GLY A 69 1.34 12.37 6.74
N LEU A 70 2.62 12.74 6.69
CA LEU A 70 3.58 12.12 5.78
C LEU A 70 3.84 10.66 6.19
N GLU A 71 4.03 10.40 7.47
CA GLU A 71 4.17 9.04 8.01
C GLU A 71 2.91 8.19 7.77
N ALA A 72 1.73 8.79 7.87
CA ALA A 72 0.47 8.13 7.54
C ALA A 72 0.39 7.77 6.04
N ILE A 73 0.88 8.63 5.15
CA ILE A 73 0.99 8.34 3.71
C ILE A 73 1.97 7.20 3.47
N TRP A 74 3.13 7.20 4.13
CA TRP A 74 4.11 6.11 4.03
C TRP A 74 3.56 4.77 4.50
N ASN A 75 2.77 4.76 5.58
CA ASN A 75 2.02 3.56 5.98
C ASN A 75 1.05 3.11 4.89
N HIS A 76 0.40 4.02 4.18
CA HIS A 76 -0.46 3.63 3.06
C HIS A 76 0.37 2.98 1.94
N ILE A 77 1.49 3.59 1.54
CA ILE A 77 2.36 3.10 0.48
C ILE A 77 2.93 1.73 0.84
N GLY A 78 3.62 1.64 1.98
CA GLY A 78 4.39 0.48 2.44
C GLY A 78 3.64 -0.53 3.31
N ARG A 79 2.30 -0.42 3.45
CA ARG A 79 1.52 -1.42 4.20
C ARG A 79 1.76 -2.82 3.67
N TRP A 80 1.80 -3.80 4.57
CA TRP A 80 1.79 -5.21 4.20
C TRP A 80 0.50 -5.59 3.48
N ARG A 81 0.61 -6.35 2.38
CA ARG A 81 -0.53 -6.87 1.59
C ARG A 81 -0.33 -8.33 1.18
N GLY A 82 0.50 -9.06 1.93
CA GLY A 82 1.08 -10.33 1.51
C GLY A 82 2.47 -10.15 0.88
N ASP A 83 3.10 -11.27 0.57
CA ASP A 83 4.46 -11.32 -0.02
C ASP A 83 4.46 -10.97 -1.51
N SER A 84 3.36 -11.31 -2.18
CA SER A 84 3.01 -10.91 -3.53
C SER A 84 1.49 -10.73 -3.67
N LEU A 85 1.08 -10.04 -4.72
CA LEU A 85 -0.31 -9.77 -5.04
C LEU A 85 -0.51 -9.87 -6.54
N GLU A 86 -1.58 -10.54 -6.96
CA GLU A 86 -2.11 -10.44 -8.32
C GLU A 86 -3.58 -10.02 -8.25
N ARG A 87 -3.98 -9.11 -9.16
CA ARG A 87 -5.37 -8.63 -9.20
C ARG A 87 -5.78 -8.24 -10.62
N THR A 88 -7.07 -8.44 -10.91
CA THR A 88 -7.72 -7.90 -12.09
C THR A 88 -8.51 -6.65 -11.70
N ILE A 89 -8.27 -5.54 -12.40
CA ILE A 89 -8.94 -4.26 -12.14
C ILE A 89 -9.63 -3.77 -13.41
N GLY A 90 -10.86 -3.29 -13.27
CA GLY A 90 -11.52 -2.45 -14.27
C GLY A 90 -11.44 -0.98 -13.86
N GLN A 91 -10.87 -0.13 -14.72
CA GLN A 91 -10.92 1.32 -14.57
C GLN A 91 -11.91 1.89 -15.56
N VAL A 92 -12.77 2.78 -15.08
CA VAL A 92 -13.71 3.53 -15.91
C VAL A 92 -13.46 5.02 -15.73
N THR A 93 -13.52 5.77 -16.82
CA THR A 93 -13.52 7.23 -16.79
C THR A 93 -14.83 7.70 -17.44
N PRO A 94 -15.86 7.99 -16.63
CA PRO A 94 -17.14 8.48 -17.14
C PRO A 94 -16.99 9.85 -17.81
N GLN A 95 -17.70 10.04 -18.91
CA GLN A 95 -17.86 11.32 -19.61
C GLN A 95 -19.08 12.07 -19.04
N ALA A 96 -19.16 13.38 -19.29
CA ALA A 96 -20.26 14.23 -18.80
C ALA A 96 -21.66 13.77 -19.25
N ASN A 97 -21.75 13.07 -20.39
CA ASN A 97 -22.98 12.49 -20.93
C ASN A 97 -23.31 11.10 -20.34
N GLY A 98 -22.53 10.59 -19.39
CA GLY A 98 -22.72 9.27 -18.78
C GLY A 98 -22.09 8.10 -19.54
N ASN A 99 -21.57 8.30 -20.76
CA ASN A 99 -20.83 7.27 -21.48
C ASN A 99 -19.50 6.98 -20.78
N TYR A 100 -19.02 5.74 -20.87
CA TYR A 100 -17.72 5.37 -20.32
C TYR A 100 -17.02 4.35 -21.22
N SER A 101 -15.68 4.35 -21.15
CA SER A 101 -14.85 3.27 -21.65
C SER A 101 -14.20 2.57 -20.46
N MET A 102 -14.31 1.25 -20.41
CA MET A 102 -13.64 0.44 -19.40
C MET A 102 -12.30 -0.04 -19.94
N VAL A 103 -11.24 0.14 -19.14
CA VAL A 103 -9.92 -0.43 -19.37
C VAL A 103 -9.69 -1.50 -18.31
N MET A 104 -9.30 -2.70 -18.73
CA MET A 104 -9.02 -3.81 -17.83
C MET A 104 -7.51 -4.00 -17.69
N PHE A 105 -7.08 -4.26 -16.47
CA PHE A 105 -5.69 -4.49 -16.10
C PHE A 105 -5.53 -5.82 -15.38
N ASN A 106 -4.41 -6.48 -15.61
CA ASN A 106 -3.85 -7.49 -14.71
C ASN A 106 -2.61 -6.86 -14.06
N ASP A 107 -2.68 -6.67 -12.74
CA ASP A 107 -1.61 -6.10 -11.94
C ASP A 107 -0.96 -7.22 -11.12
N GLN A 108 0.37 -7.20 -11.09
CA GLN A 108 1.20 -8.07 -10.26
C GLN A 108 2.15 -7.20 -9.42
N LEU A 109 2.31 -7.54 -8.15
CA LEU A 109 3.24 -6.90 -7.23
C LEU A 109 4.00 -8.00 -6.47
N ALA A 110 5.31 -7.83 -6.31
CA ALA A 110 6.14 -8.68 -5.48
C ALA A 110 7.05 -7.82 -4.60
N VAL A 111 7.08 -8.11 -3.29
CA VAL A 111 8.04 -7.47 -2.39
C VAL A 111 9.44 -7.99 -2.72
N THR A 112 10.42 -7.09 -2.85
CA THR A 112 11.76 -7.40 -3.37
C THR A 112 12.41 -8.60 -2.67
N ASN A 113 12.38 -8.61 -1.34
CA ASN A 113 13.00 -9.67 -0.55
C ASN A 113 12.19 -10.98 -0.49
N GLN A 114 11.05 -11.07 -1.18
CA GLN A 114 10.21 -12.29 -1.28
C GLN A 114 10.27 -12.93 -2.67
N LEU A 115 11.07 -12.38 -3.59
CA LEU A 115 11.35 -13.06 -4.86
C LEU A 115 12.16 -14.34 -4.62
N THR A 116 11.88 -15.37 -5.43
CA THR A 116 12.59 -16.66 -5.36
C THR A 116 14.06 -16.58 -5.75
N ASP A 117 14.40 -15.56 -6.54
CA ASP A 117 15.73 -15.24 -7.05
C ASP A 117 16.29 -13.96 -6.41
N TYR A 118 15.78 -13.56 -5.23
CA TYR A 118 16.29 -12.40 -4.50
C TYR A 118 17.78 -12.52 -4.18
N VAL A 119 18.56 -11.53 -4.60
CA VAL A 119 19.99 -11.38 -4.28
C VAL A 119 20.18 -10.14 -3.39
N PRO A 120 20.62 -10.29 -2.13
CA PRO A 120 20.98 -9.16 -1.29
C PRO A 120 22.06 -8.28 -1.95
N GLY A 121 21.89 -6.96 -1.94
CA GLY A 121 22.84 -6.01 -2.50
C GLY A 121 22.51 -5.52 -3.92
N GLU A 122 21.72 -6.26 -4.72
CA GLU A 122 21.44 -5.85 -6.11
C GLU A 122 20.38 -4.76 -6.22
N ASP A 123 19.30 -4.85 -5.42
CA ASP A 123 18.15 -3.94 -5.47
C ASP A 123 17.73 -3.51 -4.04
N ASP A 124 18.71 -3.24 -3.18
CA ASP A 124 18.48 -2.91 -1.75
C ASP A 124 17.60 -1.67 -1.51
N ASN A 125 17.55 -0.76 -2.48
CA ASN A 125 16.69 0.41 -2.41
C ASN A 125 15.34 0.21 -3.09
N VAL A 126 15.03 -0.99 -3.60
CA VAL A 126 13.72 -1.31 -4.19
C VAL A 126 12.82 -1.91 -3.12
N MET A 127 11.68 -1.28 -2.88
CA MET A 127 10.66 -1.74 -1.94
C MET A 127 9.85 -2.91 -2.50
N PHE A 128 9.39 -2.78 -3.75
CA PHE A 128 8.65 -3.81 -4.46
C PHE A 128 8.74 -3.59 -5.99
N TYR A 129 8.54 -4.67 -6.72
CA TYR A 129 8.33 -4.64 -8.17
C TYR A 129 6.84 -4.64 -8.47
N PHE A 130 6.44 -3.88 -9.49
CA PHE A 130 5.07 -3.80 -9.95
C PHE A 130 5.01 -3.95 -11.46
N LYS A 131 4.13 -4.82 -11.94
CA LYS A 131 3.85 -5.01 -13.36
C LYS A 131 2.35 -4.84 -13.57
N GLN A 132 1.99 -4.08 -14.58
CA GLN A 132 0.60 -3.89 -15.01
C GLN A 132 0.50 -4.18 -16.50
N GLN A 133 -0.40 -5.10 -16.86
CA GLN A 133 -0.70 -5.41 -18.26
C GLN A 133 -2.13 -4.98 -18.57
N VAL A 134 -2.32 -4.25 -19.67
CA VAL A 134 -3.65 -3.94 -20.20
C VAL A 134 -4.19 -5.15 -20.93
N THR A 135 -5.38 -5.62 -20.53
CA THR A 135 -6.04 -6.81 -21.09
C THR A 135 -7.25 -6.46 -21.96
N ALA A 136 -7.86 -5.29 -21.76
CA ALA A 136 -8.93 -4.76 -22.59
C ALA A 136 -8.97 -3.22 -22.52
N PRO A 137 -9.52 -2.51 -23.53
CA PRO A 137 -10.06 -3.03 -24.79
C PRO A 137 -8.96 -3.45 -25.79
N ALA A 138 -9.32 -4.16 -26.86
CA ALA A 138 -8.38 -4.74 -27.82
C ALA A 138 -7.34 -3.74 -28.39
N ARG A 139 -7.73 -2.47 -28.59
CA ARG A 139 -6.83 -1.41 -29.06
C ARG A 139 -5.66 -1.12 -28.11
N LEU A 140 -5.85 -1.32 -26.81
CA LEU A 140 -4.82 -1.08 -25.78
C LEU A 140 -4.23 -2.38 -25.22
N ALA A 141 -4.85 -3.52 -25.52
CA ALA A 141 -4.45 -4.81 -25.00
C ALA A 141 -3.00 -5.14 -25.42
N GLY A 142 -2.22 -5.64 -24.46
CA GLY A 142 -0.80 -5.96 -24.65
C GLY A 142 0.18 -4.87 -24.18
N ASN A 143 -0.28 -3.66 -23.89
CA ASN A 143 0.56 -2.65 -23.23
C ASN A 143 0.97 -3.12 -21.83
N VAL A 144 2.23 -2.92 -21.46
CA VAL A 144 2.77 -3.32 -20.15
C VAL A 144 3.52 -2.15 -19.52
N LEU A 145 3.21 -1.86 -18.26
CA LEU A 145 3.98 -0.99 -17.37
C LEU A 145 4.78 -1.87 -16.40
N LEU A 146 6.07 -1.61 -16.28
CA LEU A 146 6.95 -2.20 -15.26
C LEU A 146 7.51 -1.08 -14.38
N VAL A 147 7.45 -1.25 -13.06
CA VAL A 147 7.92 -0.27 -12.07
C VAL A 147 8.75 -0.98 -11.01
N HIS A 148 9.91 -0.42 -10.71
CA HIS A 148 10.68 -0.74 -9.50
C HIS A 148 10.45 0.43 -8.54
N GLU A 149 9.67 0.22 -7.48
CA GLU A 149 9.37 1.26 -6.50
C GLU A 149 10.54 1.40 -5.52
N THR A 150 11.15 2.57 -5.43
CA THR A 150 12.31 2.80 -4.56
C THR A 150 11.91 3.27 -3.16
N ILE A 151 12.70 2.89 -2.15
CA ILE A 151 12.52 3.25 -0.73
C ILE A 151 12.92 4.71 -0.50
N ASP A 152 14.06 5.13 -1.06
CA ASP A 152 14.53 6.51 -1.06
C ASP A 152 14.64 7.03 -2.51
N GLN A 153 13.69 7.86 -2.91
CA GLN A 153 13.65 8.47 -4.24
C GLN A 153 14.64 9.63 -4.42
N VAL A 154 15.21 10.16 -3.33
CA VAL A 154 16.29 11.16 -3.39
C VAL A 154 17.61 10.48 -3.79
N LYS A 155 17.86 9.29 -3.22
CA LYS A 155 19.03 8.47 -3.54
C LYS A 155 18.93 7.83 -4.93
N GLU A 156 17.77 7.27 -5.26
CA GLU A 156 17.52 6.62 -6.54
C GLU A 156 16.07 6.85 -6.97
N PRO A 157 15.83 7.58 -8.07
CA PRO A 157 14.47 7.80 -8.57
C PRO A 157 13.77 6.47 -8.89
N ARG A 158 12.43 6.47 -8.83
CA ARG A 158 11.60 5.36 -9.32
C ARG A 158 12.00 5.02 -10.75
N ARG A 159 12.24 3.73 -11.01
CA ARG A 159 12.49 3.22 -12.36
C ARG A 159 11.19 2.69 -12.96
N ALA A 160 10.82 3.16 -14.14
CA ALA A 160 9.59 2.76 -14.81
C ALA A 160 9.78 2.63 -16.32
N TRP A 161 9.21 1.58 -16.90
CA TRP A 161 9.25 1.30 -18.33
C TRP A 161 7.86 0.98 -18.85
N ILE A 162 7.57 1.42 -20.07
CA ILE A 162 6.31 1.12 -20.76
C ILE A 162 6.64 0.42 -22.07
N TYR A 163 6.00 -0.73 -22.27
CA TYR A 163 5.93 -1.40 -23.56
C TYR A 163 4.57 -1.09 -24.20
N ASN A 164 4.59 -0.64 -25.45
CA ASN A 164 3.39 -0.37 -26.24
C ASN A 164 3.28 -1.41 -27.36
N ALA A 165 2.21 -2.20 -27.38
CA ALA A 165 2.04 -3.28 -28.34
C ALA A 165 1.78 -2.80 -29.79
N GLY A 166 1.48 -1.52 -29.98
CA GLY A 166 1.21 -0.92 -31.29
C GLY A 166 2.40 -0.18 -31.91
N GLN A 167 3.58 -0.21 -31.30
CA GLN A 167 4.83 0.34 -31.86
C GLN A 167 5.71 -0.74 -32.48
#